data_AF-A0A7Z9VXK2-F1
#
_entry.id   AF-A0A7Z9VXK2-F1
#
_cell.length_a   1.000
_cell.length_b   1.000
_cell.length_c   1.000
_cell.angle_alpha   90.00
_cell.angle_beta   90.00
_cell.angle_gamma   90.00
#
_symmetry.space_group_name_H-M   'P 1'
#
loop_
_entity.id
_entity.type
_entity.pdbx_description
1 polymer ?
#
loop_
_entity_poly.entity_id
_entity_poly.type
_entity_poly.pdbx_seq_one_letter_code
_entity_poly.pdbx_strand_id
1 'polypeptide(L)' 'MTISRRNTAKQLTGSRSKKAKRKVKIVMKEFKKGTLRSGSKEGKKVTSRKRAIAIALSEGRRASRTA' A
#
# COMPACT_ATOMS: atom_id res chain seq x y z
N MET A 1 0.65 18.80 -14.36
CA MET A 1 1.44 17.65 -13.86
C MET A 1 0.73 16.35 -14.24
N THR A 2 0.94 15.85 -15.47
CA THR A 2 0.40 14.56 -15.93
C THR A 2 1.48 13.50 -15.80
N ILE A 3 1.39 12.66 -14.77
CA ILE A 3 2.35 11.57 -14.56
C ILE A 3 2.14 10.53 -15.65
N SER A 4 3.15 10.37 -16.52
CA SER A 4 3.19 9.40 -17.61
C SER A 4 2.91 7.98 -17.13
N ARG A 5 1.84 7.38 -17.69
CA ARG A 5 1.40 6.00 -17.42
C ARG A 5 2.43 4.92 -17.83
N ARG A 6 3.52 5.28 -18.53
CA ARG A 6 4.50 4.32 -19.05
C ARG A 6 5.48 3.76 -18.00
N ASN A 7 5.61 4.39 -16.83
CA ASN A 7 6.56 3.94 -15.79
C ASN A 7 5.96 3.07 -14.67
N THR A 8 4.64 2.83 -14.66
CA THR A 8 3.96 2.06 -13.58
C THR A 8 4.26 0.56 -13.64
N ALA A 9 4.42 0.01 -14.84
CA ALA A 9 4.70 -1.42 -15.06
C ALA A 9 6.08 -1.85 -14.54
N LYS A 10 7.11 -1.01 -14.72
CA LYS A 10 8.48 -1.28 -14.25
C LYS A 10 8.62 -1.23 -12.73
N GLN A 11 7.70 -0.58 -12.02
CA GLN A 11 7.66 -0.54 -10.54
C GLN A 11 6.88 -1.70 -9.89
N LEU A 12 6.10 -2.47 -10.66
CA LEU A 12 5.25 -3.54 -10.12
C LEU A 12 6.02 -4.84 -9.84
N THR A 13 7.19 -5.03 -10.46
CA THR A 13 7.90 -6.33 -10.51
C THR A 13 9.18 -6.40 -9.67
N GLY A 14 9.50 -5.36 -8.88
CA GLY A 14 10.63 -5.42 -7.94
C GLY A 14 10.38 -6.43 -6.82
N SER A 15 11.25 -7.43 -6.70
CA SER A 15 11.27 -8.41 -5.60
C SER A 15 10.98 -7.75 -4.26
N ARG A 16 9.77 -7.99 -3.72
CA ARG A 16 9.31 -7.33 -2.50
C ARG A 16 10.12 -7.85 -1.31
N SER A 17 11.01 -6.99 -0.78
CA SER A 17 11.79 -7.27 0.41
C SER A 17 10.94 -7.80 1.57
N LYS A 18 11.54 -8.54 2.52
CA LYS A 18 10.82 -9.05 3.71
C LYS A 18 10.06 -7.93 4.44
N LYS A 19 10.62 -6.71 4.46
CA LYS A 19 10.01 -5.49 5.05
C LYS A 19 8.73 -5.06 4.31
N ALA A 20 8.74 -5.09 2.98
CA ALA A 20 7.55 -4.80 2.16
C ALA A 20 6.42 -5.83 2.40
N LYS A 21 6.76 -7.13 2.43
CA LYS A 21 5.78 -8.19 2.73
C LYS A 21 5.17 -8.02 4.12
N ARG A 22 5.98 -7.63 5.13
CA ARG A 22 5.50 -7.35 6.48
C ARG A 22 4.51 -6.19 6.52
N LYS A 23 4.78 -5.09 5.82
CA LYS A 23 3.87 -3.94 5.74
C LYS A 23 2.53 -4.30 5.08
N VAL A 24 2.57 -5.07 4.00
CA VAL A 24 1.34 -5.57 3.35
C VAL A 24 0.50 -6.39 4.34
N LYS A 25 1.13 -7.29 5.11
CA LYS A 25 0.44 -8.11 6.11
C LYS A 25 -0.22 -7.27 7.20
N ILE A 26 0.47 -6.22 7.68
CA ILE A 26 -0.05 -5.31 8.72
C ILE A 26 -1.29 -4.57 8.21
N VAL A 27 -1.20 -3.91 7.05
CA VAL A 27 -2.32 -3.16 6.45
C VAL A 27 -3.53 -4.05 6.23
N MET A 28 -3.32 -5.28 5.73
CA MET A 28 -4.42 -6.22 5.52
C MET A 28 -5.02 -6.73 6.83
N LYS A 29 -4.24 -6.82 7.92
CA LYS A 29 -4.74 -7.16 9.27
C LYS A 29 -5.60 -6.02 9.83
N GLU A 30 -5.18 -4.77 9.67
CA GLU A 30 -5.97 -3.59 10.07
C GLU A 30 -7.26 -3.47 9.27
N PHE A 31 -7.23 -3.78 7.98
CA PHE A 31 -8.44 -3.84 7.15
C PHE A 31 -9.40 -4.92 7.66
N LYS A 32 -8.91 -6.14 7.94
CA LYS A 32 -9.73 -7.22 8.52
C LYS A 32 -10.32 -6.85 9.89
N LYS A 33 -9.65 -5.99 10.65
CA LYS A 33 -10.13 -5.45 11.93
C LYS A 33 -11.10 -4.27 11.78
N GLY A 34 -11.29 -3.73 10.58
CA GLY A 34 -12.13 -2.55 10.34
C GLY A 34 -11.52 -1.23 10.85
N THR A 35 -10.22 -1.20 11.14
CA THR A 35 -9.52 -0.03 11.69
C THR A 35 -8.70 0.73 10.66
N LEU A 36 -8.52 0.18 9.45
CA LEU A 36 -7.75 0.82 8.39
C LEU A 36 -8.43 2.13 7.93
N ARG A 37 -7.68 3.24 7.96
CA ARG A 37 -8.12 4.56 7.49
C ARG A 37 -7.34 5.02 6.26
N SER A 38 -7.94 5.86 5.44
CA SER A 38 -7.28 6.41 4.25
C SER A 38 -6.41 7.62 4.61
N GLY A 39 -5.07 7.47 4.57
CA GLY A 39 -4.09 8.55 4.36
C GLY A 39 -3.95 9.67 5.41
N SER A 40 -4.94 9.90 6.27
CA SER A 40 -4.96 10.97 7.27
C SER A 40 -5.55 10.47 8.60
N LYS A 41 -5.24 11.19 9.69
CA LYS A 41 -5.74 10.89 11.05
C LYS A 41 -7.28 10.91 11.10
N GLU A 42 -7.89 11.80 10.33
CA GLU A 42 -9.35 11.93 10.15
C GLU A 42 -9.88 11.20 8.90
N GLY A 43 -9.03 10.41 8.24
CA GLY A 43 -9.38 9.74 7.00
C GLY A 43 -10.55 8.77 7.15
N LYS A 44 -11.36 8.67 6.10
CA LYS A 44 -12.47 7.70 6.04
C LYS A 44 -11.96 6.28 6.26
N LYS A 45 -12.77 5.45 6.93
CA LYS A 45 -12.49 4.01 7.06
C LYS A 45 -12.46 3.39 5.66
N VAL A 46 -11.50 2.50 5.44
CA VAL A 46 -11.39 1.76 4.19
C VAL A 46 -12.38 0.61 4.23
N THR A 47 -13.44 0.72 3.42
CA THR A 47 -14.50 -0.31 3.32
C THR A 47 -14.22 -1.33 2.23
N SER A 48 -13.50 -0.93 1.16
CA SER A 48 -13.25 -1.81 0.01
C SER A 48 -11.89 -2.50 0.07
N ARG A 49 -11.90 -3.83 -0.14
CA ARG A 49 -10.68 -4.65 -0.18
C ARG A 49 -9.71 -4.21 -1.28
N LYS A 50 -10.22 -3.79 -2.44
CA LYS A 50 -9.40 -3.24 -3.55
C LYS A 50 -8.58 -2.03 -3.09
N ARG A 51 -9.19 -1.11 -2.34
CA ARG A 51 -8.51 0.07 -1.81
C ARG A 51 -7.50 -0.30 -0.72
N ALA A 52 -7.81 -1.26 0.14
CA ALA A 52 -6.87 -1.78 1.13
C ALA A 52 -5.61 -2.38 0.48
N ILE A 53 -5.78 -3.15 -0.62
CA ILE A 53 -4.66 -3.71 -1.39
C ILE A 53 -3.81 -2.59 -2.01
N ALA A 54 -4.43 -1.55 -2.57
CA ALA A 54 -3.70 -0.41 -3.12
C ALA A 54 -2.83 0.30 -2.05
N ILE A 55 -3.39 0.52 -0.85
CA ILE A 55 -2.64 1.10 0.27
C ILE A 55 -1.50 0.17 0.71
N ALA A 56 -1.78 -1.14 0.83
CA ALA A 56 -0.79 -2.13 1.23
C ALA A 56 0.40 -2.19 0.26
N LEU A 57 0.13 -2.12 -1.05
CA LEU A 57 1.17 -2.10 -2.08
C LEU A 57 1.99 -0.80 -2.05
N SER A 58 1.33 0.35 -1.89
CA SER A 58 2.00 1.65 -1.77
C SER A 58 2.90 1.74 -0.53
N GLU A 59 2.41 1.31 0.64
CA GLU A 59 3.19 1.25 1.88
C GLU A 59 4.35 0.25 1.80
N GLY A 60 4.12 -0.89 1.15
CA GLY A 60 5.17 -1.87 0.87
C GLY A 60 6.32 -1.29 0.03
N ARG A 61 6.01 -0.50 -1.00
CA ARG A 61 7.02 0.18 -1.84
C ARG A 61 7.77 1.28 -1.10
N ARG A 62 7.07 2.09 -0.31
CA ARG A 62 7.72 3.14 0.51
C ARG A 62 8.73 2.51 1.47
N ALA A 63 8.35 1.39 2.08
CA ALA A 63 9.21 0.67 3.02
C ALA A 63 10.42 -0.01 2.36
N SER A 64 10.38 -0.33 1.06
CA SER A 64 11.52 -0.88 0.32
C SER A 64 12.46 0.21 -0.22
N ARG A 65 11.96 1.41 -0.51
CA ARG A 65 12.78 2.54 -1.00
C ARG A 65 13.58 3.24 0.11
N THR A 66 13.18 3.04 1.36
CA THR A 66 13.81 3.62 2.56
C THR A 66 14.56 2.55 3.37
N ALA A 67 15.01 1.49 2.70
CA ALA A 67 15.76 0.40 3.30
C ALA A 67 17.12 0.29 2.61
#